data_AF-A0A060BZV8-F1
#
_entry.id   AF-A0A060BZV8-F1
#
_cell.length_a   1.000
_cell.length_b   1.000
_cell.length_c   1.000
_cell.angle_alpha   90.00
_cell.angle_beta   90.00
_cell.angle_gamma   90.00
#
_symmetry.space_group_name_H-M   'P 1'
#
loop_
_entity.id
_entity.type
_entity.pdbx_description
1 polymer ?
#
loop_
_entity_poly.entity_id
_entity_poly.type
_entity_poly.pdbx_seq_one_letter_code
_entity_poly.pdbx_strand_id
1 'polypeptide(L)'
;MYHDMMRSLKGGKPFVLMESTPSTTNWQPTSKLKKPGMHILSSLQAVAHGADSVQYFQWRKSRGSVEKFHGAVIDHVGHLDTRVGREVTKLGDM
;
A
#
# COMPACT_ATOMS: atom_id res chain seq x y z
N MET A 1 3.76 -15.78 5.15
CA MET A 1 3.16 -16.36 6.38
C MET A 1 1.75 -15.81 6.65
N TYR A 2 1.54 -14.51 6.91
CA TYR A 2 0.17 -14.02 7.21
C TYR A 2 -0.76 -13.96 5.99
N HIS A 3 -0.23 -13.71 4.78
CA HIS A 3 -1.04 -13.77 3.55
C HIS A 3 -1.60 -15.18 3.29
N ASP A 4 -0.78 -16.23 3.43
CA ASP A 4 -1.25 -17.62 3.31
C ASP A 4 -2.32 -17.97 4.36
N MET A 5 -2.19 -17.39 5.57
CA MET A 5 -3.19 -17.53 6.61
C MET A 5 -4.52 -16.87 6.21
N MET A 6 -4.50 -15.66 5.64
CA MET A 6 -5.72 -15.01 5.14
C MET A 6 -6.41 -15.86 4.07
N ARG A 7 -5.63 -16.43 3.15
CA ARG A 7 -6.13 -17.34 2.10
C ARG A 7 -6.73 -18.63 2.68
N SER A 8 -6.14 -19.19 3.74
CA SER A 8 -6.60 -20.46 4.32
C SER A 8 -7.95 -20.36 5.05
N LEU A 9 -8.32 -19.18 5.56
CA LEU A 9 -9.57 -18.96 6.30
C LEU A 9 -10.85 -19.36 5.54
N LYS A 10 -10.80 -19.37 4.20
CA LYS A 10 -11.92 -19.78 3.34
C LYS A 10 -11.54 -20.91 2.39
N GLY A 11 -10.66 -21.82 2.84
CA GLY A 11 -10.31 -23.02 2.09
C GLY A 11 -9.56 -22.73 0.79
N GLY A 12 -8.70 -21.71 0.77
CA GLY A 12 -7.91 -21.37 -0.41
C GLY A 12 -8.50 -20.27 -1.28
N LYS A 13 -9.71 -19.77 -1.00
CA LYS A 13 -10.30 -18.65 -1.75
C LYS A 13 -9.40 -17.41 -1.67
N PRO A 14 -9.24 -16.66 -2.79
CA PRO A 14 -8.51 -15.41 -2.77
C PRO A 14 -9.07 -14.40 -1.76
N PHE A 15 -8.21 -13.49 -1.32
CA PHE A 15 -8.56 -12.44 -0.37
C PHE A 15 -8.29 -11.05 -0.95
N VAL A 16 -8.66 -10.02 -0.20
CA VAL A 16 -8.40 -8.62 -0.54
C VAL A 16 -7.34 -8.07 0.41
N LEU A 17 -6.24 -7.53 -0.10
CA LEU A 17 -5.35 -6.69 0.70
C LEU A 17 -6.01 -5.31 0.80
N MET A 18 -6.90 -5.16 1.77
CA MET A 18 -7.76 -3.97 1.94
C MET A 18 -6.95 -2.70 2.23
N GLU A 19 -5.90 -2.82 3.05
CA GLU A 19 -5.07 -1.68 3.40
C GLU A 19 -3.58 -2.03 3.36
N SER A 20 -2.83 -1.13 2.75
CA SER A 20 -1.38 -1.05 2.80
C SER A 20 -0.96 0.41 2.62
N THR A 21 0.27 0.78 3.02
CA THR A 21 0.79 2.12 2.69
C THR A 21 1.64 2.07 1.43
N PRO A 22 1.51 3.03 0.50
CA PRO A 22 2.43 3.14 -0.63
C PRO A 22 3.80 3.71 -0.21
N SER A 23 3.92 4.25 1.02
CA SER A 23 5.17 4.83 1.53
C SER A 23 5.38 4.55 3.02
N THR A 24 4.94 5.43 3.91
CA THR A 24 5.17 5.37 5.36
C THR A 24 3.86 5.23 6.12
N THR A 25 3.92 4.78 7.37
CA THR A 25 2.81 4.92 8.33
C THR A 25 3.08 6.12 9.26
N ASN A 26 2.07 6.59 9.99
CA ASN A 26 2.17 7.70 10.96
C ASN A 26 2.32 7.23 12.42
N TRP A 27 2.05 5.96 12.72
CA TRP A 27 1.90 5.44 14.09
C TRP A 27 3.08 4.60 14.58
N GLN A 28 4.01 4.23 13.71
CA GLN A 28 5.23 3.53 14.11
C GLN A 28 6.23 4.51 14.77
N PRO A 29 7.14 4.04 15.65
CA PRO A 29 8.19 4.90 16.23
C PRO A 29 9.05 5.60 15.17
N THR A 30 9.19 4.99 13.98
CA THR A 30 9.86 5.61 12.83
C THR A 30 9.06 5.41 11.56
N SER A 31 8.71 6.50 10.88
CA SER A 31 8.03 6.51 9.59
C SER A 31 9.02 6.36 8.44
N LYS A 32 9.64 5.18 8.31
CA LYS A 32 10.63 4.92 7.25
C LYS A 32 9.97 4.88 5.87
N LEU A 33 10.64 5.47 4.89
CA LEU A 33 10.27 5.34 3.47
C LEU A 33 10.51 3.92 2.98
N LYS A 34 9.54 3.37 2.24
CA LYS A 34 9.80 2.26 1.32
C LYS A 34 10.91 2.67 0.34
N LYS A 35 11.95 1.83 0.24
CA LYS A 35 13.01 1.98 -0.76
C LYS A 35 12.43 1.88 -2.19
N PRO A 36 13.07 2.47 -3.21
CA PRO A 36 12.62 2.31 -4.60
C PRO A 36 12.44 0.84 -4.98
N GLY A 37 11.28 0.48 -5.55
CA GLY A 37 10.91 -0.89 -5.94
C GLY A 37 10.25 -1.70 -4.83
N MET A 38 10.40 -1.31 -3.57
CA MET A 38 9.84 -2.05 -2.44
C MET A 38 8.31 -2.00 -2.40
N HIS A 39 7.69 -0.93 -2.91
CA HIS A 39 6.24 -0.84 -2.97
C HIS A 39 5.69 -1.94 -3.89
N ILE A 40 6.21 -2.00 -5.13
CA ILE A 40 5.83 -3.03 -6.11
C ILE A 40 6.07 -4.43 -5.53
N LEU A 41 7.26 -4.70 -4.99
CA LEU A 41 7.58 -6.00 -4.39
C LEU A 41 6.58 -6.39 -3.29
N SER A 42 6.31 -5.47 -2.35
CA SER A 42 5.40 -5.75 -1.23
C SER A 42 3.95 -6.02 -1.68
N SER A 43 3.50 -5.33 -2.73
CA SER A 43 2.17 -5.51 -3.30
C SER A 43 2.05 -6.82 -4.07
N LEU A 44 3.02 -7.13 -4.93
CA LEU A 44 3.06 -8.37 -5.69
C LEU A 44 3.26 -9.60 -4.77
N GLN A 45 3.91 -9.44 -3.62
CA GLN A 45 3.95 -10.50 -2.62
C GLN A 45 2.54 -10.86 -2.12
N ALA A 46 1.65 -9.88 -1.89
CA ALA A 46 0.28 -10.19 -1.49
C ALA A 46 -0.46 -10.96 -2.60
N VAL A 47 -0.30 -10.54 -3.85
CA VAL A 47 -0.85 -11.22 -5.03
C VAL A 47 -0.33 -12.65 -5.16
N ALA A 48 1.00 -12.84 -5.06
CA ALA A 48 1.64 -14.14 -5.14
C ALA A 48 1.13 -15.13 -4.06
N HIS A 49 0.65 -14.61 -2.94
CA HIS A 49 0.07 -15.40 -1.85
C HIS A 49 -1.47 -15.48 -1.89
N GLY A 50 -2.12 -14.99 -2.94
CA GLY A 50 -3.56 -15.18 -3.21
C GLY A 50 -4.43 -13.96 -2.94
N ALA A 51 -3.88 -12.74 -2.94
CA ALA A 51 -4.70 -11.54 -2.98
C ALA A 51 -5.18 -11.26 -4.42
N ASP A 52 -6.48 -11.10 -4.62
CA ASP A 52 -7.09 -10.67 -5.91
C ASP A 52 -7.30 -9.15 -5.97
N SER A 53 -6.85 -8.42 -4.95
CA SER A 53 -6.93 -6.96 -4.89
C SER A 53 -5.82 -6.41 -3.98
N VAL A 54 -5.20 -5.32 -4.42
CA VAL A 54 -4.22 -4.53 -3.67
C VAL A 54 -4.76 -3.13 -3.50
N GLN A 55 -5.00 -2.73 -2.25
CA GLN A 55 -5.55 -1.43 -1.91
C GLN A 55 -4.69 -0.69 -0.88
N TYR A 56 -4.96 0.60 -0.73
CA TYR A 56 -4.20 1.49 0.13
C TYR A 56 -5.10 2.22 1.12
N PHE A 57 -4.61 2.34 2.34
CA PHE A 57 -4.94 3.50 3.16
C PHE A 57 -3.85 4.55 2.89
N GLN A 58 -4.10 5.68 2.22
CA GLN A 58 -5.36 6.21 1.68
C GLN A 58 -5.15 6.75 0.24
N TRP A 59 -6.22 7.14 -0.46
CA TRP A 59 -6.11 7.74 -1.80
C TRP A 59 -5.40 9.10 -1.79
N ARG A 60 -5.87 10.04 -0.96
CA ARG A 60 -5.31 11.40 -0.85
C ARG A 60 -5.06 11.69 0.61
N LYS A 61 -3.86 12.20 0.95
CA LYS A 61 -3.55 12.55 2.34
C LYS A 61 -4.57 13.54 2.89
N SER A 62 -5.07 13.23 4.06
CA SER A 62 -5.82 14.18 4.88
C SER A 62 -4.96 15.41 5.21
N ARG A 63 -5.56 16.60 5.16
CA ARG A 63 -4.87 17.88 5.42
C ARG A 63 -4.62 18.12 6.92
N GLY A 64 -5.43 17.51 7.79
CA GLY A 64 -5.37 17.66 9.24
C GLY A 64 -5.56 16.33 9.98
N SER A 65 -5.71 16.41 11.29
CA SER A 65 -5.91 15.26 12.20
C SER A 65 -4.69 14.32 12.30
N VAL A 66 -4.91 13.16 12.91
CA VAL A 66 -3.85 12.27 13.42
C VAL A 66 -3.11 11.49 12.32
N GLU A 67 -3.71 11.33 11.14
CA GLU A 67 -3.14 10.57 10.02
C GLU A 67 -2.67 11.44 8.85
N LYS A 68 -2.58 12.77 9.02
CA LYS A 68 -2.07 13.68 7.96
C LYS A 68 -0.68 13.32 7.44
N PHE A 69 0.12 12.60 8.22
CA PHE A 69 1.46 12.13 7.83
C PHE A 69 1.51 10.64 7.44
N HIS A 70 0.38 9.95 7.36
CA HIS A 70 0.30 8.62 6.79
C HIS A 70 0.52 8.69 5.27
N GLY A 71 1.20 7.71 4.70
CA GLY A 71 1.39 7.59 3.25
C GLY A 71 0.06 7.52 2.51
N ALA A 72 0.04 8.05 1.29
CA ALA A 72 -1.11 8.02 0.40
C ALA A 72 -0.64 7.99 -1.05
N VAL A 73 -1.58 7.72 -1.97
CA VAL A 73 -1.31 7.78 -3.42
C VAL A 73 -1.09 9.23 -3.87
N ILE A 74 -1.94 10.16 -3.42
CA ILE A 74 -1.79 11.60 -3.62
C ILE A 74 -1.31 12.26 -2.32
N ASP A 75 -0.10 12.82 -2.38
CA ASP A 75 0.50 13.58 -1.29
C ASP A 75 -0.17 14.96 -1.13
N HIS A 76 0.19 15.71 -0.09
CA HIS A 76 -0.28 17.09 0.12
C HIS A 76 0.02 18.02 -1.05
N VAL A 77 1.04 17.72 -1.87
CA VAL A 77 1.35 18.44 -3.12
C VAL A 77 0.23 18.34 -4.17
N GLY A 78 -0.67 17.37 -4.04
CA GLY A 78 -1.93 17.34 -4.78
C GLY A 78 -1.91 16.62 -6.13
N HIS A 79 -0.76 16.12 -6.59
CA HIS A 79 -0.59 15.40 -7.85
C HIS A 79 0.23 14.09 -7.70
N LEU A 80 0.23 13.27 -8.76
CA LEU A 80 0.94 11.98 -8.81
C LEU A 80 2.38 12.07 -9.30
N ASP A 81 2.83 13.23 -9.79
CA ASP A 81 4.23 13.44 -10.18
C ASP A 81 5.18 13.53 -8.97
N THR A 82 5.21 12.44 -8.21
CA THR A 82 6.09 12.18 -7.08
C THR A 82 6.67 10.78 -7.27
N ARG A 83 7.76 10.46 -6.58
CA ARG A 83 8.34 9.10 -6.63
C ARG A 83 7.30 8.02 -6.24
N VAL A 84 6.48 8.30 -5.22
CA VAL A 84 5.43 7.38 -4.74
C VAL A 84 4.32 7.25 -5.78
N GLY A 85 3.80 8.36 -6.30
CA GLY A 85 2.73 8.35 -7.30
C GLY A 85 3.13 7.60 -8.57
N ARG A 86 4.35 7.82 -9.09
CA ARG A 86 4.88 7.08 -10.24
C ARG A 86 5.02 5.57 -9.98
N GLU A 87 5.40 5.17 -8.77
CA GLU A 87 5.52 3.75 -8.41
C GLU A 87 4.15 3.08 -8.19
N VAL A 88 3.15 3.84 -7.74
CA VAL A 88 1.75 3.37 -7.68
C VAL A 88 1.16 3.23 -9.08
N THR A 89 1.35 4.21 -9.97
CA THR A 89 0.92 4.12 -11.38
C THR A 89 1.56 2.92 -12.06
N LYS A 90 2.88 2.75 -11.92
CA LYS A 90 3.60 1.61 -12.51
C LYS A 90 3.08 0.26 -12.02
N LEU A 91 2.65 0.14 -10.76
CA LEU A 91 2.03 -1.09 -10.27
C LEU A 91 0.65 -1.33 -10.90
N GLY A 92 -0.14 -0.27 -11.12
CA GLY A 92 -1.45 -0.37 -11.75
C GLY A 92 -1.42 -0.80 -13.22
N ASP A 93 -0.27 -0.64 -13.89
CA ASP A 93 -0.05 -1.08 -15.28
C ASP A 93 0.39 -2.56 -15.40
N MET A 94 0.63 -3.26 -14.27
CA MET A 94 1.04 -4.67 -14.23
C MET A 94 -0.16 -5.60 -14.09
#